data_AF-A0AAV8XKW5-F1
#
_entry.id   AF-A0AAV8XKW5-F1
#
_cell.length_a   1.000
_cell.length_b   1.000
_cell.length_c   1.000
_cell.angle_alpha   90.00
_cell.angle_beta   90.00
_cell.angle_gamma   90.00
#
_symmetry.space_group_name_H-M   'P 1'
#
loop_
_entity.id
_entity.type
_entity.pdbx_description
1 polymer ?
#
loop_
_entity_poly.entity_id
_entity_poly.type
_entity_poly.pdbx_seq_one_letter_code
_entity_poly.pdbx_strand_id
1 'polypeptide(L)'
;MDSGAVYRERLADFITRLGALKEEHCTAPVHRQQCNPVERRVQEVKKALRAKAFDNPRRWDQHLPEVLFALRTRENAATGTSPSRLLLGRQLARPGGWAVPYQCQPAPEERDERAPVHFQPGDRVMVRERRQAAGNFKRTWVGPYPVVHVEGEGVYVVNRDGTQYPFHVDE
;
A
#
# COMPACT_ATOMS: atom_id res chain seq x y z
N MET A 1 19.21 -8.29 34.81
CA MET A 1 18.59 -6.98 34.46
C MET A 1 19.13 -5.97 35.45
N ASP A 2 19.73 -4.88 34.98
CA ASP A 2 20.31 -3.85 35.85
C ASP A 2 19.24 -3.21 36.72
N SER A 3 19.56 -3.07 38.00
CA SER A 3 18.68 -2.70 39.11
C SER A 3 18.30 -1.20 39.14
N GLY A 4 17.99 -0.60 37.99
CA GLY A 4 17.53 0.79 37.92
C GLY A 4 16.14 0.93 38.55
N ALA A 5 16.04 1.48 39.75
CA ALA A 5 14.77 1.66 40.48
C ALA A 5 13.70 2.39 39.64
N VAL A 6 14.11 3.38 38.85
CA VAL A 6 13.25 4.18 37.96
C VAL A 6 12.55 3.32 36.90
N TYR A 7 13.21 2.25 36.43
CA TYR A 7 12.65 1.39 35.38
C TYR A 7 11.58 0.45 35.95
N ARG A 8 11.69 0.04 37.23
CA ARG A 8 10.72 -0.86 37.89
C ARG A 8 9.38 -0.19 38.13
N GLU A 9 9.37 1.04 38.65
CA GLU A 9 8.12 1.75 38.95
C GLU A 9 7.34 2.06 37.67
N ARG A 10 8.04 2.53 36.63
CA ARG A 10 7.41 2.84 35.33
C ARG A 10 6.92 1.59 34.60
N LEU A 11 7.64 0.47 34.68
CA LEU A 11 7.18 -0.81 34.12
C LEU A 11 5.98 -1.35 34.87
N ALA A 12 5.98 -1.29 36.19
CA ALA A 12 4.88 -1.78 37.02
C ALA A 12 3.58 -1.00 36.70
N ASP A 13 3.64 0.34 36.69
CA ASP A 13 2.49 1.18 36.34
C ASP A 13 2.01 0.93 34.90
N PHE A 14 2.93 0.72 33.96
CA PHE A 14 2.59 0.40 32.57
C PHE A 14 1.91 -0.97 32.40
N ILE A 15 2.41 -2.01 33.08
CA ILE A 15 1.85 -3.36 33.05
C ILE A 15 0.48 -3.38 33.73
N THR A 16 0.32 -2.69 34.86
CA THR A 16 -0.97 -2.56 35.56
C THR A 16 -2.02 -1.85 34.71
N ARG A 17 -1.64 -0.80 33.97
CA ARG A 17 -2.55 -0.08 33.06
C ARG A 17 -3.01 -0.90 31.85
N LEU A 18 -2.22 -1.86 31.39
CA LEU A 18 -2.57 -2.72 30.25
C LEU A 18 -3.51 -3.88 30.63
N GLY A 19 -3.93 -4.00 31.89
CA GLY A 19 -4.92 -4.99 32.32
C GLY A 19 -4.49 -6.45 32.11
N ALA A 20 -3.19 -6.70 31.91
CA ALA A 20 -2.67 -8.01 31.57
C ALA A 20 -1.98 -8.64 32.79
N LEU A 21 -2.67 -9.64 33.34
CA LEU A 21 -2.16 -10.78 34.11
C LEU A 21 -1.39 -10.45 35.42
N LYS A 22 -1.92 -10.99 36.52
CA LYS A 22 -1.16 -11.26 37.75
C LYS A 22 0.00 -12.20 37.39
N GLU A 23 1.15 -11.66 37.06
CA GLU A 23 2.40 -12.43 37.08
C GLU A 23 3.19 -12.04 38.33
N GLU A 24 3.42 -13.03 39.19
CA GLU A 24 4.41 -12.93 40.25
C GLU A 24 5.78 -12.76 39.60
N HIS A 25 6.27 -11.53 39.53
CA HIS A 25 7.65 -11.26 39.18
C HIS A 25 8.55 -11.76 40.31
N CYS A 26 8.80 -13.07 40.34
CA CYS A 26 9.82 -13.66 41.18
C CYS A 26 11.18 -13.14 40.72
N THR A 27 11.67 -12.10 41.39
CA THR A 27 13.07 -11.68 41.28
C THR A 27 13.91 -12.78 41.91
N ALA A 28 14.23 -13.81 41.12
CA ALA A 28 15.00 -14.95 41.59
C ALA A 28 16.33 -14.45 42.18
N PRO A 29 16.72 -14.92 43.38
CA PRO A 29 17.95 -14.51 44.01
C PRO A 29 19.13 -15.11 43.23
N VAL A 30 20.21 -14.34 43.16
CA VAL A 30 21.51 -14.70 42.57
C VAL A 30 21.47 -15.01 41.06
N HIS A 31 22.15 -14.14 40.32
CA HIS A 31 22.48 -14.24 38.90
C HIS A 31 22.93 -15.65 38.47
N ARG A 32 21.99 -16.49 38.02
CA ARG A 32 22.32 -17.68 37.21
C ARG A 32 22.51 -17.21 35.76
N GLN A 33 23.77 -16.98 35.36
CA GLN A 33 24.18 -16.62 34.00
C GLN A 33 23.57 -17.50 32.90
N GLN A 34 23.22 -18.74 33.24
CA GLN A 34 22.65 -19.72 32.32
C GLN A 34 21.15 -19.58 32.08
N CYS A 35 20.44 -18.67 32.76
CA CYS A 35 18.98 -18.57 32.68
C CYS A 35 18.44 -17.18 32.32
N ASN A 36 19.24 -16.27 31.73
CA ASN A 36 18.71 -14.98 31.27
C ASN A 36 18.51 -14.95 29.73
N PRO A 37 17.32 -15.31 29.22
CA PRO A 37 17.02 -15.28 27.80
C PRO A 37 17.12 -13.86 27.20
N VAL A 38 16.86 -12.83 28.00
CA VAL A 38 16.97 -11.43 27.56
C VAL A 38 18.42 -11.05 27.32
N GLU A 39 19.33 -11.39 28.25
CA GLU A 39 20.77 -11.11 28.08
C GLU A 39 21.34 -11.79 26.85
N ARG A 40 21.00 -13.07 26.61
CA ARG A 40 21.40 -13.77 25.38
C ARG A 40 20.92 -13.05 24.14
N ARG A 41 19.66 -12.62 24.11
CA ARG A 41 19.09 -11.92 22.96
C ARG A 41 19.75 -10.55 22.74
N VAL A 42 20.05 -9.83 23.80
CA VAL A 42 20.82 -8.57 23.74
C VAL A 42 22.21 -8.81 23.16
N GLN A 43 22.89 -9.89 23.55
CA GLN A 43 24.20 -10.25 22.98
C GLN A 43 24.13 -10.60 21.50
N GLU A 44 23.10 -11.30 21.05
CA GLU A 44 22.87 -11.57 19.62
C GLU A 44 22.70 -10.28 18.81
N VAL A 45 21.89 -9.34 19.32
CA VAL A 45 21.69 -8.03 18.68
C VAL A 45 23.01 -7.27 18.62
N LYS A 46 23.77 -7.21 19.72
CA LYS A 46 25.09 -6.56 19.75
C LYS A 46 26.06 -7.19 18.75
N LYS A 47 26.08 -8.52 18.64
CA LYS A 47 26.95 -9.24 17.69
C LYS A 47 26.57 -8.92 16.24
N ALA A 48 25.29 -8.94 15.92
CA ALA A 48 24.81 -8.63 14.57
C ALA A 48 25.04 -7.15 14.20
N LEU A 49 24.85 -6.22 15.14
CA LEU A 49 25.18 -4.80 14.95
C LEU A 49 26.67 -4.58 14.71
N ARG A 50 27.55 -5.22 15.48
CA ARG A 50 29.00 -5.12 15.26
C ARG A 50 29.43 -5.63 13.88
N ALA A 51 28.82 -6.71 13.41
CA ALA A 51 29.10 -7.25 12.09
C ALA A 51 28.62 -6.32 10.97
N LYS A 52 27.46 -5.67 11.15
CA LYS A 52 26.84 -4.83 10.12
C LYS A 52 27.39 -3.40 10.10
N ALA A 53 27.68 -2.84 11.26
CA ALA A 53 28.20 -1.49 11.45
C ALA A 53 29.74 -1.47 11.58
N PHE A 54 30.43 -2.46 11.02
CA PHE A 54 31.89 -2.57 11.10
C PHE A 54 32.59 -1.32 10.56
N ASP A 55 32.14 -0.82 9.41
CA ASP A 55 32.73 0.34 8.73
C ASP A 55 32.42 1.68 9.43
N ASN A 56 31.25 1.78 10.08
CA ASN A 56 30.85 2.99 10.80
C ASN A 56 30.05 2.69 12.08
N PRO A 57 30.74 2.46 13.21
CA PRO A 57 30.09 2.12 14.48
C PRO A 57 29.18 3.23 15.04
N ARG A 58 29.35 4.48 14.61
CA ARG A 58 28.53 5.61 15.07
C ARG A 58 27.14 5.62 14.46
N ARG A 59 26.91 4.90 13.35
CA ARG A 59 25.63 4.80 12.64
C ARG A 59 24.91 3.47 12.89
N TRP A 60 25.15 2.85 14.04
CA TRP A 60 24.56 1.56 14.41
C TRP A 60 23.02 1.60 14.43
N ASP A 61 22.44 2.76 14.72
CA ASP A 61 21.02 3.04 14.74
C ASP A 61 20.38 2.85 13.36
N GLN A 62 21.07 3.24 12.29
CA GLN A 62 20.62 3.07 10.90
C GLN A 62 20.56 1.59 10.51
N HIS A 63 21.43 0.76 11.09
CA HIS A 63 21.49 -0.67 10.84
C HIS A 63 20.56 -1.50 11.75
N LEU A 64 19.99 -0.89 12.79
CA LEU A 64 19.14 -1.58 13.76
C LEU A 64 17.89 -2.22 13.11
N PRO A 65 17.14 -1.56 12.21
CA PRO A 65 15.99 -2.18 11.55
C PRO A 65 16.36 -3.42 10.76
N GLU A 66 17.49 -3.38 10.02
CA GLU A 66 17.99 -4.51 9.23
C GLU A 66 18.41 -5.69 10.12
N VAL A 67 19.13 -5.42 11.20
CA VAL A 67 19.55 -6.45 12.16
C VAL A 67 18.33 -7.10 12.82
N LEU A 68 17.38 -6.29 13.28
CA LEU A 68 16.17 -6.81 13.90
C LEU A 68 15.32 -7.61 12.91
N PHE A 69 15.25 -7.18 11.66
CA PHE A 69 14.59 -7.94 10.59
C PHE A 69 15.23 -9.32 10.44
N ALA A 70 16.55 -9.38 10.26
CA ALA A 70 17.28 -10.64 10.11
C ALA A 70 17.06 -11.59 11.31
N LEU A 71 17.13 -11.05 12.54
CA LEU A 71 16.92 -11.82 13.77
C LEU A 71 15.47 -12.29 13.98
N ARG A 72 14.47 -11.64 13.36
CA ARG A 72 13.06 -12.04 13.41
C ARG A 72 12.70 -13.06 12.34
N THR A 73 13.38 -13.01 11.20
CA THR A 73 13.14 -13.92 10.06
C THR A 73 13.98 -15.19 10.11
N ARG A 74 15.15 -15.18 10.75
CA ARG A 74 16.00 -16.36 10.85
C ARG A 74 15.33 -17.45 11.68
N GLU A 75 15.40 -18.69 11.21
CA GLU A 75 14.97 -19.85 11.99
C GLU A 75 15.92 -20.09 13.16
N ASN A 76 15.35 -20.26 14.35
CA ASN A 76 16.13 -20.60 15.54
C ASN A 76 16.33 -22.12 15.56
N ALA A 77 17.59 -22.57 15.68
CA ALA A 77 17.94 -23.99 15.69
C ALA A 77 17.25 -24.79 16.81
N ALA A 78 16.94 -24.15 17.95
CA ALA A 78 16.27 -24.81 19.06
C ALA A 78 14.77 -25.04 18.81
N THR A 79 14.11 -24.15 18.05
CA THR A 79 12.65 -24.21 17.83
C THR A 79 12.29 -24.64 16.41
N GLY A 80 13.24 -24.69 15.47
CA GLY A 80 13.00 -25.03 14.06
C GLY A 80 12.12 -24.02 13.31
N THR A 81 11.85 -22.86 13.89
CA THR A 81 10.94 -21.86 13.32
C THR A 81 11.43 -20.45 13.59
N SER A 82 10.99 -19.49 12.78
CA SER A 82 11.35 -18.08 12.93
C SER A 82 10.47 -17.39 13.98
N PRO A 83 10.99 -16.42 14.74
CA PRO A 83 10.19 -15.60 15.62
C PRO A 83 9.00 -14.92 14.93
N SER A 84 9.16 -14.48 13.67
CA SER A 84 8.04 -13.91 12.90
C SER A 84 6.92 -14.91 12.65
N ARG A 85 7.27 -16.16 12.32
CA ARG A 85 6.26 -17.21 12.08
C ARG A 85 5.54 -17.58 13.38
N LEU A 86 6.25 -17.63 14.51
CA LEU A 86 5.63 -17.85 15.82
C LEU A 86 4.67 -16.74 16.23
N LEU A 87 5.05 -15.48 16.01
CA LEU A 87 4.27 -14.33 16.46
C LEU A 87 3.10 -13.98 15.52
N LEU A 88 3.32 -14.08 14.21
CA LEU A 88 2.38 -13.58 13.18
C LEU A 88 1.77 -14.71 12.34
N GLY A 89 2.15 -15.97 12.58
CA GLY A 89 1.75 -17.11 11.75
C GLY A 89 2.43 -17.15 10.37
N ARG A 90 3.20 -16.12 9.99
CA ARG A 90 3.84 -15.97 8.68
C ARG A 90 5.21 -15.35 8.77
N GLN A 91 6.01 -15.55 7.74
CA GLN A 91 7.31 -14.91 7.60
C GLN A 91 7.14 -13.40 7.28
N LEU A 92 7.99 -12.55 7.85
CA LEU A 92 8.03 -11.14 7.44
C LEU A 92 8.53 -11.02 5.99
N ALA A 93 7.81 -10.23 5.19
CA ALA A 93 8.23 -9.89 3.84
C ALA A 93 9.44 -8.95 3.90
N ARG A 94 10.41 -9.16 3.00
CA ARG A 94 11.50 -8.20 2.80
C ARG A 94 10.92 -6.94 2.16
N PRO A 95 11.50 -5.76 2.39
CA PRO A 95 11.17 -4.57 1.60
C PRO A 95 11.25 -4.89 0.09
N GLY A 96 10.19 -4.60 -0.66
CA GLY A 96 10.07 -4.93 -2.08
C GLY A 96 9.59 -6.35 -2.40
N GLY A 97 9.58 -7.25 -1.40
CA GLY A 97 9.00 -8.60 -1.49
C GLY A 97 7.57 -8.69 -0.97
N TRP A 98 6.86 -7.56 -0.91
CA TRP A 98 5.45 -7.54 -0.58
C TRP A 98 4.71 -8.22 -1.73
N ALA A 99 4.19 -9.43 -1.48
CA ALA A 99 3.19 -9.97 -2.37
C ALA A 99 1.99 -9.03 -2.30
N VAL A 100 1.80 -8.21 -3.33
CA VAL A 100 0.45 -7.72 -3.64
C VAL A 100 -0.38 -8.98 -3.85
N PRO A 101 -1.37 -9.28 -2.98
CA PRO A 101 -2.30 -10.34 -3.32
C PRO A 101 -2.83 -9.99 -4.70
N TYR A 102 -2.76 -10.95 -5.61
CA TYR A 102 -3.14 -10.81 -7.01
C TYR A 102 -4.67 -10.71 -7.14
N GLN A 103 -5.30 -9.86 -6.32
CA GLN A 103 -6.74 -9.66 -6.17
C GLN A 103 -7.05 -8.17 -6.13
N CYS A 104 -6.44 -7.44 -7.04
CA CYS A 104 -7.10 -6.39 -7.82
C CYS A 104 -6.42 -6.40 -9.19
N GLN A 105 -6.43 -7.55 -9.87
CA GLN A 105 -6.62 -7.41 -11.31
C GLN A 105 -8.03 -6.84 -11.42
N PRO A 106 -8.23 -5.60 -11.92
CA PRO A 106 -9.55 -5.29 -12.43
C PRO A 106 -9.90 -6.45 -13.35
N ALA A 107 -11.10 -7.02 -13.22
CA ALA A 107 -11.60 -7.96 -14.21
C ALA A 107 -11.19 -7.39 -15.59
N PRO A 108 -10.59 -8.20 -16.49
CA PRO A 108 -10.13 -7.68 -17.78
C PRO A 108 -11.25 -6.80 -18.27
N GLU A 109 -10.97 -5.48 -18.39
CA GLU A 109 -12.01 -4.52 -18.71
C GLU A 109 -12.66 -5.12 -19.94
N GLU A 110 -13.88 -5.63 -19.78
CA GLU A 110 -14.77 -5.83 -20.91
C GLU A 110 -14.81 -4.41 -21.45
N ARG A 111 -14.00 -4.14 -22.49
CA ARG A 111 -14.19 -2.97 -23.31
C ARG A 111 -15.65 -3.08 -23.61
N ASP A 112 -16.39 -2.18 -22.98
CA ASP A 112 -17.80 -2.01 -23.21
C ASP A 112 -17.85 -1.75 -24.72
N GLU A 113 -18.04 -2.82 -25.51
CA GLU A 113 -18.36 -2.76 -26.92
C GLU A 113 -19.76 -2.18 -26.94
N ARG A 114 -19.84 -0.92 -26.50
CA ARG A 114 -21.07 -0.14 -26.49
C ARG A 114 -21.49 -0.18 -27.93
N ALA A 115 -22.61 -0.86 -28.16
CA ALA A 115 -23.19 -0.93 -29.48
C ALA A 115 -23.18 0.48 -30.07
N PRO A 116 -22.82 0.63 -31.36
CA PRO A 116 -22.71 1.95 -31.98
C PRO A 116 -23.95 2.78 -31.65
N VAL A 117 -23.74 4.00 -31.14
CA VAL A 117 -24.85 4.86 -30.72
C VAL A 117 -25.57 5.32 -31.97
N HIS A 118 -26.84 4.95 -32.10
CA HIS A 118 -27.69 5.39 -33.21
C HIS A 118 -28.56 6.55 -32.76
N PHE A 119 -28.53 7.66 -33.49
CA PHE A 119 -29.41 8.81 -33.26
C PHE A 119 -30.59 8.82 -34.23
N GLN A 120 -31.73 9.32 -33.80
CA GLN A 120 -32.92 9.53 -34.62
C GLN A 120 -33.06 11.02 -35.01
N PRO A 121 -33.68 11.33 -36.16
CA PRO A 121 -34.07 12.70 -36.49
C PRO A 121 -34.90 13.33 -35.36
N GLY A 122 -34.46 14.49 -34.86
CA GLY A 122 -35.04 15.18 -33.70
C GLY A 122 -34.25 15.02 -32.40
N ASP A 123 -33.32 14.05 -32.31
CA ASP A 123 -32.44 13.90 -31.16
C ASP A 123 -31.49 15.08 -31.01
N ARG A 124 -31.17 15.40 -29.75
CA ARG A 124 -30.31 16.53 -29.39
C ARG A 124 -28.89 16.04 -29.10
N VAL A 125 -27.96 16.32 -30.00
CA VAL A 125 -26.57 15.85 -29.93
C VAL A 125 -25.59 16.98 -29.60
N MET A 126 -24.52 16.62 -28.92
CA MET A 126 -23.37 17.50 -28.70
C MET A 126 -22.34 17.23 -29.80
N VAL A 127 -21.81 18.29 -30.40
CA VAL A 127 -20.80 18.22 -31.47
C VAL A 127 -19.45 18.61 -30.90
N ARG A 128 -18.38 17.91 -31.29
CA ARG A 128 -17.02 18.23 -30.84
C ARG A 128 -16.35 19.29 -31.72
N GLU A 129 -15.98 20.43 -31.15
CA GLU A 129 -15.33 21.54 -31.88
C GLU A 129 -13.80 21.47 -31.75
N ARG A 130 -13.13 20.84 -32.73
CA ARG A 130 -11.67 20.65 -32.70
C ARG A 130 -10.84 21.92 -32.95
N ARG A 131 -11.43 22.94 -33.59
CA ARG A 131 -10.69 24.13 -34.05
C ARG A 131 -10.38 25.19 -32.96
N GLN A 132 -10.85 25.01 -31.71
CA GLN A 132 -10.69 26.03 -30.66
C GLN A 132 -10.04 25.55 -29.34
N ALA A 133 -9.41 24.38 -29.32
CA ALA A 133 -8.71 23.88 -28.12
C ALA A 133 -7.25 24.38 -28.06
N ALA A 134 -7.04 25.70 -28.02
CA ALA A 134 -5.78 26.27 -27.54
C ALA A 134 -5.95 26.60 -26.03
N GLY A 135 -5.49 25.70 -25.16
CA GLY A 135 -5.45 25.86 -23.70
C GLY A 135 -6.09 24.71 -22.92
N ASN A 136 -5.51 24.37 -21.77
CA ASN A 136 -5.74 23.12 -21.01
C ASN A 136 -7.16 22.89 -20.44
N PHE A 137 -8.10 23.82 -20.54
CA PHE A 137 -9.44 23.68 -19.91
C PHE A 137 -10.56 24.45 -20.65
N LYS A 138 -10.71 24.27 -21.96
CA LYS A 138 -11.87 24.80 -22.71
C LYS A 138 -12.85 23.68 -23.06
N ARG A 139 -14.15 24.02 -23.10
CA ARG A 139 -15.24 23.10 -23.45
C ARG A 139 -15.11 22.70 -24.94
N THR A 140 -14.71 21.45 -25.19
CA THR A 140 -14.56 20.89 -26.54
C THR A 140 -15.90 20.49 -27.18
N TRP A 141 -16.97 20.40 -26.38
CA TRP A 141 -18.28 19.97 -26.81
C TRP A 141 -19.25 21.16 -26.84
N VAL A 142 -19.92 21.34 -27.97
CA VAL A 142 -20.87 22.44 -28.24
C VAL A 142 -22.22 21.87 -28.67
N GLY A 143 -23.31 22.45 -28.17
CA GLY A 143 -24.66 21.92 -28.37
C GLY A 143 -25.48 22.02 -27.07
N PRO A 144 -26.76 21.62 -27.06
CA PRO A 144 -27.35 20.59 -27.92
C PRO A 144 -27.92 21.09 -29.25
N TYR A 145 -27.62 20.39 -30.33
CA TYR A 145 -28.17 20.66 -31.66
C TYR A 145 -29.05 19.51 -32.14
N PRO A 146 -30.17 19.77 -32.84
CA PRO A 146 -31.05 18.73 -33.33
C PRO A 146 -30.46 18.04 -34.57
N VAL A 147 -30.53 16.71 -34.59
CA VAL A 147 -30.28 15.89 -35.78
C VAL A 147 -31.44 16.10 -36.76
N VAL A 148 -31.15 16.49 -38.00
CA VAL A 148 -32.15 16.73 -39.05
C VAL A 148 -32.50 15.43 -39.75
N HIS A 149 -31.48 14.70 -40.20
CA HIS A 149 -31.62 13.39 -40.83
C HIS A 149 -30.28 12.64 -40.83
N VAL A 150 -30.34 11.35 -41.15
CA VAL A 150 -29.17 10.46 -41.26
C VAL A 150 -28.81 10.36 -42.75
N GLU A 151 -27.60 10.77 -43.12
CA GLU A 151 -27.13 10.72 -44.52
C GLU A 151 -26.48 9.38 -44.88
N GLY A 152 -25.96 8.64 -43.90
CA GLY A 152 -25.29 7.35 -44.10
C GLY A 152 -24.94 6.65 -42.79
N GLU A 153 -24.27 5.49 -42.89
CA GLU A 153 -23.82 4.72 -41.73
C GLU A 153 -22.88 5.58 -40.87
N GLY A 154 -23.32 5.96 -39.67
CA GLY A 154 -22.55 6.80 -38.74
C GLY A 154 -22.47 8.29 -39.09
N VAL A 155 -23.14 8.79 -40.14
CA VAL A 155 -23.11 10.21 -40.54
C VAL A 155 -24.46 10.88 -40.30
N TYR A 156 -24.46 11.88 -39.42
CA TYR A 156 -25.63 12.61 -38.96
C TYR A 156 -25.56 14.08 -39.38
N VAL A 157 -26.63 14.59 -40.00
CA VAL A 157 -26.73 16.00 -40.35
C VAL A 157 -27.33 16.75 -39.18
N VAL A 158 -26.57 17.67 -38.60
CA VAL A 158 -26.95 18.45 -37.43
C VAL A 158 -27.21 19.89 -37.83
N ASN A 159 -28.31 20.48 -37.33
CA ASN A 159 -28.63 21.89 -37.58
C ASN A 159 -27.96 22.79 -36.53
N ARG A 160 -26.98 23.56 -36.96
CA ARG A 160 -26.30 24.58 -36.16
C ARG A 160 -26.79 25.95 -36.59
N ASP A 161 -27.66 26.55 -35.78
CA ASP A 161 -28.14 27.94 -35.95
C ASP A 161 -28.71 28.24 -37.36
N GLY A 162 -29.41 27.26 -37.95
CA GLY A 162 -30.04 27.38 -39.28
C GLY A 162 -29.21 26.83 -40.44
N THR A 163 -27.96 26.44 -40.20
CA THR A 163 -27.08 25.82 -41.20
C THR A 163 -26.86 24.34 -40.90
N GLN A 164 -26.98 23.49 -41.91
CA GLN A 164 -26.87 22.04 -41.78
C GLN A 164 -25.42 21.60 -42.01
N TYR A 165 -24.88 20.77 -41.11
CA TYR A 165 -23.53 20.23 -41.20
C TYR A 165 -23.53 18.71 -40.96
N PRO A 166 -22.84 17.93 -41.81
CA PRO A 166 -22.65 16.49 -41.57
C PRO A 166 -21.57 16.26 -40.51
N PHE A 167 -21.84 15.35 -39.56
CA PHE A 167 -20.91 14.92 -38.52
C PHE A 167 -20.90 13.40 -38.40
N HIS A 168 -19.73 12.82 -38.17
CA HIS A 168 -19.58 11.39 -37.88
C HIS A 168 -19.71 11.10 -36.36
N VAL A 169 -20.24 9.94 -35.97
CA VAL A 169 -20.42 9.56 -34.53
C VAL A 169 -19.12 9.57 -33.74
N ASP A 170 -18.01 9.20 -34.37
CA ASP A 170 -16.69 9.14 -33.74
C ASP A 170 -15.91 10.47 -33.81
N GLU A 171 -16.49 11.56 -34.36
CA GLU A 171 -15.81 12.83 -34.57
C GLU A 171 -15.73 13.77 -33.36
#